data_AF-Q1GDM2-F1
#
_entry.id   AF-Q1GDM2-F1
#
_cell.length_a   1.000
_cell.length_b   1.000
_cell.length_c   1.000
_cell.angle_alpha   90.00
_cell.angle_beta   90.00
_cell.angle_gamma   90.00
#
_symmetry.space_group_name_H-M   'P 1'
#
loop_
_entity.id
_entity.type
_entity.pdbx_description
1 polymer ?
#
loop_
_entity_poly.entity_id
_entity_poly.type
_entity_poly.pdbx_seq_one_letter_code
_entity_poly.pdbx_strand_id
1 'polypeptide(L)'
;MHDRITRKLTTILAADAEQFSAAMTTDEVGTYTELQSARDVFFKLIERHGGRVANTAGDGLIADFPSVVEAVQCAIEVQQELAAKDSALSFRIGVNLGDVICDGEDLIGEGVNLAARLQTMAEPGGVLISQQVYDHVKNKLSIGFEYLGDRRPRNLPEDVAVYRISLGAPRPSRASHPRSSAQVWSDPDPFADAPQRDYGLTDDAEDPEEVPLRGLDRLVGRRLPLSKRSKTLVLVAAGLFVIDLASGRGIWAHWPLLVIAMVIGLRDGPRLLGRTEFRGIPVKLCVIAAFLLLVNLFSWQGVMWSLWPIGGMAAYSLLKRRWSEAE
;
A
#
# COMPACT_ATOMS: atom_id res chain seq x y z
N MET A 1 21.42 12.12 -4.43
CA MET A 1 21.59 10.91 -5.26
C MET A 1 20.18 10.42 -5.50
N HIS A 2 19.58 10.73 -6.66
CA HIS A 2 18.24 10.22 -6.96
C HIS A 2 18.37 8.71 -7.06
N ASP A 3 17.62 7.98 -6.24
CA ASP A 3 17.61 6.52 -6.35
C ASP A 3 17.23 6.18 -7.79
N ARG A 4 18.03 5.32 -8.42
CA ARG A 4 17.98 5.17 -9.86
C ARG A 4 16.81 4.26 -10.18
N ILE A 5 15.64 4.86 -10.38
CA ILE A 5 14.43 4.18 -10.87
C ILE A 5 14.83 3.35 -12.09
N THR A 6 14.89 2.02 -11.90
CA THR A 6 15.37 1.09 -12.92
C THR A 6 14.23 0.18 -13.32
N ARG A 7 14.01 0.04 -14.63
CA ARG A 7 13.05 -0.93 -15.16
C ARG A 7 13.72 -2.27 -15.41
N LYS A 8 13.00 -3.35 -15.08
CA LYS A 8 13.47 -4.72 -15.24
C LYS A 8 12.28 -5.59 -15.62
N LEU A 9 12.48 -6.44 -16.63
CA LEU A 9 11.60 -7.57 -16.89
C LEU A 9 11.95 -8.68 -15.90
N THR A 10 11.01 -9.07 -15.04
CA THR A 10 11.23 -10.09 -14.01
C THR A 10 10.00 -10.96 -13.80
N THR A 11 10.18 -12.12 -13.16
CA THR A 11 9.05 -12.97 -12.77
C THR A 11 8.64 -12.60 -11.36
N ILE A 12 7.37 -12.23 -11.17
CA ILE A 12 6.80 -11.82 -9.89
C ILE A 12 5.96 -12.99 -9.35
N LEU A 13 6.24 -13.36 -8.10
CA LEU A 13 5.42 -14.26 -7.30
C LEU A 13 4.72 -13.42 -6.22
N ALA A 14 3.40 -13.52 -6.14
CA ALA A 14 2.59 -12.94 -5.07
C ALA A 14 1.93 -14.07 -4.27
N ALA A 15 1.96 -13.99 -2.95
CA ALA A 15 1.36 -14.96 -2.06
C ALA A 15 0.64 -14.29 -0.89
N ASP A 16 -0.46 -14.89 -0.45
CA ASP A 16 -1.29 -14.38 0.65
C ASP A 16 -1.99 -15.54 1.36
N ALA A 17 -2.16 -15.41 2.68
CA ALA A 17 -2.83 -16.41 3.50
C ALA A 17 -4.35 -16.20 3.45
N GLU A 18 -5.10 -17.26 3.22
CA GLU A 18 -6.55 -17.20 3.34
C GLU A 18 -6.96 -17.01 4.82
N GLN A 19 -7.99 -16.19 5.09
CA GLN A 19 -8.65 -16.06 6.41
C GLN A 19 -7.78 -15.56 7.58
N PHE A 20 -6.67 -14.84 7.33
CA PHE A 20 -5.86 -14.23 8.39
C PHE A 20 -6.71 -13.40 9.38
N SER A 21 -7.65 -12.59 8.89
CA SER A 21 -8.53 -11.77 9.74
C SER A 21 -9.54 -12.57 10.58
N ALA A 22 -9.95 -13.76 10.12
CA ALA A 22 -10.91 -14.60 10.85
C ALA A 22 -10.21 -15.44 11.93
N ALA A 23 -9.02 -15.98 11.62
CA ALA A 23 -8.20 -16.75 12.56
C ALA A 23 -7.69 -15.89 13.73
N MET A 24 -7.34 -14.62 13.47
CA MET A 24 -6.91 -13.66 14.50
C MET A 24 -7.94 -13.43 15.60
N THR A 25 -9.24 -13.58 15.31
CA THR A 25 -10.31 -13.34 16.30
C THR A 25 -10.45 -14.50 17.30
N THR A 26 -9.88 -15.68 16.99
CA THR A 26 -10.05 -16.90 17.79
C THR A 26 -8.80 -17.23 18.63
N ASP A 27 -7.60 -17.07 18.06
CA ASP A 27 -6.32 -17.23 18.75
C ASP A 27 -5.24 -16.37 18.07
N GLU A 28 -5.01 -15.17 18.62
CA GLU A 28 -4.07 -14.19 18.08
C GLU A 28 -2.61 -14.70 18.09
N VAL A 29 -2.21 -15.44 19.13
CA VAL A 29 -0.81 -15.85 19.32
C VAL A 29 -0.49 -17.07 18.47
N GLY A 30 -1.37 -18.08 18.46
CA GLY A 30 -1.20 -19.29 17.64
C GLY A 30 -1.14 -18.97 16.15
N THR A 31 -2.08 -18.15 15.67
CA THR A 31 -2.15 -17.71 14.26
C THR A 31 -0.90 -16.94 13.84
N TYR A 32 -0.36 -16.08 14.73
CA TYR A 32 0.86 -15.33 14.44
C TYR A 32 2.08 -16.24 14.32
N THR A 33 2.25 -17.21 15.23
CA THR A 33 3.36 -18.18 15.15
C THR A 33 3.29 -19.06 13.92
N GLU A 34 2.09 -19.47 13.52
CA GLU A 34 1.90 -20.28 12.32
C GLU A 34 2.17 -19.48 11.04
N LEU A 35 1.70 -18.23 10.98
CA LEU A 35 2.02 -17.33 9.88
C LEU A 35 3.53 -17.11 9.77
N GLN A 36 4.23 -16.93 10.89
CA GLN A 36 5.68 -16.76 10.88
C GLN A 36 6.39 -18.02 10.36
N SER A 37 5.99 -19.21 10.84
CA SER A 37 6.52 -20.49 10.36
C SER A 37 6.31 -20.67 8.85
N ALA A 38 5.13 -20.31 8.34
CA ALA A 38 4.85 -20.36 6.91
C ALA A 38 5.71 -19.34 6.13
N ARG A 39 5.87 -18.10 6.64
CA ARG A 39 6.74 -17.09 6.01
C ARG A 39 8.20 -17.54 5.96
N ASP A 40 8.68 -18.22 7.00
CA ASP A 40 10.04 -18.78 7.02
C ASP A 40 10.24 -19.83 5.91
N VAL A 41 9.20 -20.63 5.60
CA VAL A 41 9.21 -21.55 4.44
C VAL A 41 9.34 -20.78 3.13
N PHE A 42 8.53 -19.73 2.94
CA PHE A 42 8.63 -18.88 1.77
C PHE A 42 10.03 -18.29 1.62
N PHE A 43 10.57 -17.66 2.67
CA PHE A 43 11.89 -17.02 2.61
C PHE A 43 13.00 -18.01 2.26
N LYS A 44 13.00 -19.19 2.90
CA LYS A 44 13.98 -20.25 2.62
C LYS A 44 13.92 -20.73 1.17
N LEU A 45 12.71 -20.98 0.64
CA LEU A 45 12.54 -21.51 -0.71
C LEU A 45 12.77 -20.44 -1.78
N ILE A 46 12.33 -19.20 -1.55
CA ILE A 46 12.59 -18.07 -2.45
C ILE A 46 14.10 -17.87 -2.62
N GLU A 47 14.85 -17.84 -1.52
CA GLU A 47 16.30 -17.69 -1.56
C GLU A 47 16.97 -18.87 -2.28
N ARG A 48 16.54 -20.11 -1.98
CA ARG A 48 17.06 -21.34 -2.61
C ARG A 48 16.90 -21.33 -4.14
N HIS A 49 15.81 -20.78 -4.64
CA HIS A 49 15.51 -20.67 -6.07
C HIS A 49 16.06 -19.36 -6.70
N GLY A 50 16.92 -18.63 -5.98
CA GLY A 50 17.55 -17.40 -6.47
C GLY A 50 16.59 -16.22 -6.64
N GLY A 51 15.43 -16.28 -5.97
CA GLY A 51 14.50 -15.17 -5.87
C GLY A 51 14.85 -14.23 -4.73
N ARG A 52 14.23 -13.06 -4.73
CA ARG A 52 14.36 -12.05 -3.68
C ARG A 52 12.98 -11.58 -3.24
N VAL A 53 12.80 -11.45 -1.94
CA VAL A 53 11.58 -10.89 -1.36
C VAL A 53 11.61 -9.37 -1.54
N ALA A 54 10.56 -8.82 -2.13
CA ALA A 54 10.39 -7.39 -2.27
C ALA A 54 9.63 -6.81 -1.07
N ASN A 55 10.01 -5.61 -0.63
CA ASN A 55 9.37 -4.94 0.50
C ASN A 55 8.10 -4.20 0.05
N THR A 56 7.07 -4.95 -0.38
CA THR A 56 5.86 -4.31 -0.91
C THR A 56 4.91 -3.89 0.21
N ALA A 57 4.26 -2.74 0.06
CA ALA A 57 3.28 -2.21 1.00
C ALA A 57 1.97 -3.04 0.99
N GLY A 58 1.89 -4.05 1.84
CA GLY A 58 0.69 -4.88 2.10
C GLY A 58 0.99 -6.09 2.99
N ASP A 59 -0.06 -6.84 3.34
CA ASP A 59 0.05 -8.07 4.16
C ASP A 59 0.48 -9.31 3.37
N GLY A 60 0.46 -9.22 2.03
CA GLY A 60 0.88 -10.27 1.12
C GLY A 60 2.40 -10.29 0.88
N LEU A 61 2.94 -11.47 0.64
CA LEU A 61 4.34 -11.69 0.28
C LEU A 61 4.52 -11.50 -1.23
N ILE A 62 5.49 -10.67 -1.63
CA ILE A 62 5.88 -10.49 -3.03
C ILE A 62 7.37 -10.81 -3.19
N ALA A 63 7.71 -11.55 -4.23
CA ALA A 63 9.09 -11.88 -4.56
C ALA A 63 9.34 -11.79 -6.07
N ASP A 64 10.55 -11.40 -6.46
CA ASP A 64 11.00 -11.44 -7.85
C ASP A 64 12.05 -12.53 -8.09
N PHE A 65 11.95 -13.16 -9.26
CA PHE A 65 12.86 -14.20 -9.72
C PHE A 65 13.42 -13.83 -11.10
N PRO A 66 14.74 -14.02 -11.32
CA PRO A 66 15.35 -13.85 -12.63
C PRO A 66 14.92 -14.94 -13.62
N SER A 67 14.45 -16.09 -13.13
CA SER A 67 14.01 -17.24 -13.95
C SER A 67 12.55 -17.59 -13.70
N VAL A 68 11.77 -17.69 -14.78
CA VAL A 68 10.36 -18.09 -14.73
C VAL A 68 10.21 -19.53 -14.21
N VAL A 69 11.14 -20.41 -14.60
CA VAL A 69 11.10 -21.83 -14.21
C VAL A 69 11.32 -21.97 -12.70
N GLU A 70 12.30 -21.25 -12.16
CA GLU A 70 12.61 -21.26 -10.73
C GLU A 70 11.47 -20.67 -9.89
N ALA A 71 10.82 -19.60 -10.37
CA ALA A 71 9.64 -19.03 -9.71
C ALA A 71 8.50 -20.06 -9.58
N VAL A 72 8.24 -20.81 -10.66
CA VAL A 72 7.19 -21.83 -10.68
C VAL A 72 7.55 -23.03 -9.80
N GLN A 73 8.80 -23.49 -9.85
CA GLN A 73 9.27 -24.56 -8.97
C GLN A 73 9.20 -24.16 -7.49
N CYS A 74 9.63 -22.94 -7.16
CA CYS A 74 9.49 -22.38 -5.82
C CYS A 74 8.03 -22.38 -5.35
N ALA A 75 7.09 -21.92 -6.19
CA ALA A 75 5.67 -21.90 -5.84
C ALA A 75 5.11 -23.31 -5.55
N ILE A 76 5.55 -24.31 -6.33
CA ILE A 76 5.16 -25.72 -6.14
C ILE A 76 5.76 -26.28 -4.85
N GLU A 77 7.06 -26.11 -4.62
CA GLU A 77 7.75 -26.60 -3.43
C GLU A 77 7.19 -25.97 -2.16
N VAL A 78 6.84 -24.68 -2.18
CA VAL A 78 6.19 -24.00 -1.05
C VAL A 78 4.86 -24.66 -0.71
N GLN A 79 3.97 -24.87 -1.70
CA GLN A 79 2.68 -25.51 -1.44
C GLN A 79 2.85 -26.94 -0.91
N GLN A 80 3.85 -27.68 -1.40
CA GLN A 80 4.15 -29.03 -0.93
C GLN A 80 4.70 -29.03 0.51
N GLU A 81 5.62 -28.12 0.87
CA GLU A 81 6.14 -28.02 2.24
C GLU A 81 5.03 -27.59 3.22
N LEU A 82 4.18 -26.64 2.84
CA LEU A 82 3.08 -26.18 3.69
C LEU A 82 2.03 -27.29 3.91
N ALA A 83 1.70 -28.03 2.85
CA ALA A 83 0.81 -29.20 2.97
C ALA A 83 1.42 -30.32 3.83
N ALA A 84 2.74 -30.56 3.73
CA ALA A 84 3.42 -31.58 4.52
C ALA A 84 3.52 -31.22 6.02
N LYS A 85 3.49 -29.93 6.35
CA LYS A 85 3.48 -29.44 7.74
C LYS A 85 2.10 -29.40 8.37
N ASP A 86 1.06 -29.80 7.64
CA ASP A 86 -0.34 -29.72 8.06
C ASP A 86 -0.70 -28.31 8.56
N SER A 87 -0.21 -27.29 7.86
CA SER A 87 -0.52 -25.91 8.24
C SER A 87 -2.02 -25.65 8.06
N ALA A 88 -2.66 -25.16 9.11
CA ALA A 88 -4.03 -24.68 9.10
C ALA A 88 -4.19 -23.45 8.18
N LEU A 89 -3.11 -22.73 7.88
CA LEU A 89 -3.10 -21.61 6.95
C LEU A 89 -2.89 -22.08 5.50
N SER A 90 -3.93 -21.93 4.69
CA SER A 90 -3.84 -22.16 3.25
C SER A 90 -3.38 -20.91 2.51
N PHE A 91 -2.29 -21.02 1.75
CA PHE A 91 -1.77 -19.91 0.95
C PHE A 91 -2.26 -19.99 -0.48
N ARG A 92 -2.54 -18.82 -1.03
CA ARG A 92 -2.85 -18.63 -2.45
C ARG A 92 -1.63 -18.03 -3.12
N ILE A 93 -1.25 -18.52 -4.30
CA ILE A 93 -0.07 -18.04 -5.03
C ILE A 93 -0.44 -17.65 -6.46
N GLY A 94 0.06 -16.49 -6.90
CA GLY A 94 -0.02 -15.99 -8.27
C GLY A 94 1.36 -15.72 -8.84
N VAL A 95 1.64 -16.18 -10.06
CA VAL A 95 2.93 -15.96 -10.74
C VAL A 95 2.71 -15.28 -12.10
N ASN A 96 3.45 -14.20 -12.34
CA ASN A 96 3.41 -13.47 -13.59
C ASN A 96 4.81 -13.08 -14.06
N LEU A 97 5.03 -12.98 -15.38
CA LEU A 97 6.20 -12.35 -15.99
C LEU A 97 5.80 -10.94 -16.42
N GLY A 98 6.58 -9.92 -16.08
CA GLY A 98 6.21 -8.55 -16.45
C GLY A 98 7.30 -7.51 -16.22
N ASP A 99 7.17 -6.38 -16.91
CA ASP A 99 8.02 -5.20 -16.69
C ASP A 99 7.63 -4.53 -15.38
N VAL A 100 8.63 -4.26 -14.54
CA VAL A 100 8.47 -3.63 -13.23
C VAL A 100 9.51 -2.55 -13.05
N ILE A 101 9.15 -1.56 -12.24
CA ILE A 101 10.02 -0.51 -11.77
C ILE A 101 10.54 -0.93 -10.39
N CYS A 102 11.86 -1.03 -10.27
CA CYS A 102 12.55 -1.21 -9.00
C CYS A 102 12.83 0.16 -8.37
N ASP A 103 12.36 0.36 -7.15
CA ASP A 103 12.67 1.50 -6.29
C ASP A 103 13.27 0.96 -4.98
N GLY A 104 14.60 0.95 -4.87
CA GLY A 104 15.30 0.19 -3.84
C GLY A 104 14.97 -1.31 -3.86
N GLU A 105 14.35 -1.80 -2.78
CA GLU A 105 13.89 -3.19 -2.62
C GLU A 105 12.39 -3.37 -2.95
N ASP A 106 11.71 -2.31 -3.38
CA ASP A 106 10.29 -2.32 -3.71
C ASP A 106 10.09 -2.56 -5.22
N LEU A 107 8.99 -3.24 -5.55
CA LEU A 107 8.58 -3.51 -6.93
C LEU A 107 7.24 -2.85 -7.21
N ILE A 108 7.22 -2.00 -8.23
CA ILE A 108 6.04 -1.26 -8.64
C ILE A 108 5.78 -1.48 -10.12
N GLY A 109 4.52 -1.73 -10.48
CA GLY A 109 4.13 -1.79 -11.88
C GLY A 109 2.93 -2.68 -12.13
N GLU A 110 2.50 -2.69 -13.39
CA GLU A 110 1.40 -3.52 -13.85
C GLU A 110 1.70 -5.02 -13.68
N GLY A 111 2.95 -5.43 -13.86
CA GLY A 111 3.39 -6.82 -13.65
C GLY A 111 3.13 -7.33 -12.23
N VAL A 112 3.36 -6.47 -11.22
CA VAL A 112 3.10 -6.78 -9.80
C VAL A 112 1.60 -6.84 -9.53
N ASN A 113 0.84 -5.88 -10.08
CA ASN A 113 -0.62 -5.85 -9.95
C ASN A 113 -1.26 -7.12 -10.52
N LEU A 114 -0.82 -7.59 -11.69
CA LEU A 114 -1.33 -8.82 -12.29
C LEU A 114 -1.00 -10.06 -11.44
N ALA A 115 0.23 -10.17 -10.91
CA ALA A 115 0.60 -11.27 -10.02
C ALA A 115 -0.29 -11.33 -8.77
N ALA A 116 -0.52 -10.18 -8.12
CA ALA A 116 -1.41 -10.08 -6.96
C ALA A 116 -2.87 -10.46 -7.30
N ARG A 117 -3.33 -10.11 -8.51
CA ARG A 117 -4.69 -10.50 -8.96
C ARG A 117 -4.80 -11.98 -9.22
N LEU A 118 -3.79 -12.60 -9.85
CA LEU A 118 -3.72 -14.05 -10.02
C LEU A 118 -3.75 -14.75 -8.66
N GLN A 119 -3.01 -14.25 -7.68
CA GLN A 119 -3.04 -14.76 -6.31
C GLN A 119 -4.45 -14.69 -5.72
N THR A 120 -5.14 -13.55 -5.84
CA THR A 120 -6.49 -13.38 -5.29
C THR A 120 -7.51 -14.34 -5.92
N MET A 121 -7.33 -14.69 -7.19
CA MET A 121 -8.19 -15.63 -7.92
C MET A 121 -7.86 -17.10 -7.64
N ALA A 122 -6.71 -17.41 -7.02
CA ALA A 122 -6.31 -18.77 -6.75
C ALA A 122 -7.21 -19.39 -5.66
N GLU A 123 -7.52 -20.68 -5.82
CA GLU A 123 -8.08 -21.48 -4.73
C GLU A 123 -7.04 -21.62 -3.61
N PRO A 124 -7.47 -21.79 -2.35
CA PRO A 124 -6.54 -22.02 -1.23
C PRO A 124 -5.66 -23.25 -1.49
N GLY A 125 -4.35 -23.13 -1.26
CA GLY A 125 -3.36 -24.15 -1.64
C GLY A 125 -3.05 -24.22 -3.15
N GLY A 126 -3.65 -23.33 -3.95
CA GLY A 126 -3.50 -23.30 -5.40
C GLY A 126 -2.40 -22.35 -5.87
N VAL A 127 -1.91 -22.62 -7.08
CA VAL A 127 -0.99 -21.73 -7.82
C VAL A 127 -1.61 -21.39 -9.17
N LEU A 128 -1.81 -20.10 -9.43
CA LEU A 128 -2.23 -19.57 -10.72
C LEU A 128 -1.08 -18.85 -11.43
N ILE A 129 -1.00 -19.04 -12.74
CA ILE A 129 0.03 -18.44 -13.59
C ILE A 129 -0.60 -17.73 -14.78
N SER A 130 0.06 -16.68 -15.26
CA SER A 130 -0.32 -16.02 -16.52
C SER A 130 0.08 -16.86 -17.73
N GLN A 131 -0.53 -16.55 -18.89
CA GLN A 131 -0.16 -17.17 -20.17
C GLN A 131 1.33 -17.04 -20.49
N GLN A 132 1.95 -15.89 -20.21
CA GLN A 132 3.38 -15.68 -20.46
C GLN A 132 4.24 -16.65 -19.64
N VAL A 133 3.88 -16.87 -18.38
CA VAL A 133 4.56 -17.86 -17.54
C VAL A 133 4.36 -19.26 -18.10
N TYR A 134 3.11 -19.63 -18.43
CA TYR A 134 2.77 -20.92 -19.02
C TYR A 134 3.59 -21.23 -20.28
N ASP A 135 3.69 -20.28 -21.20
CA ASP A 135 4.43 -20.44 -22.46
C ASP A 135 5.92 -20.71 -22.23
N HIS A 136 6.50 -20.16 -21.18
CA HIS A 136 7.91 -20.35 -20.82
C HIS A 136 8.19 -21.67 -20.08
N VAL A 137 7.20 -22.28 -19.42
CA VAL A 137 7.38 -23.47 -18.56
C VAL A 137 6.77 -24.76 -19.09
N LYS A 138 5.77 -24.70 -20.00
CA LYS A 138 5.01 -25.87 -20.47
C LYS A 138 5.84 -27.02 -21.04
N ASN A 139 7.02 -26.73 -21.59
CA ASN A 139 7.93 -27.72 -22.17
C ASN A 139 9.15 -28.02 -21.27
N LYS A 140 9.25 -27.38 -20.11
CA LYS A 140 10.41 -27.47 -19.21
C LYS A 140 10.08 -28.18 -17.89
N LEU A 141 8.82 -28.15 -17.48
CA LEU A 141 8.34 -28.78 -16.26
C LEU A 141 7.37 -29.92 -16.58
N SER A 142 7.61 -31.08 -15.99
CA SER A 142 6.73 -32.26 -16.10
C SER A 142 5.53 -32.15 -15.14
N ILE A 143 4.77 -31.07 -15.24
CA ILE A 143 3.61 -30.77 -14.37
C ILE A 143 2.34 -30.54 -15.20
N GLY A 144 1.18 -30.82 -14.61
CA GLY A 144 -0.11 -30.56 -15.24
C GLY A 144 -0.49 -29.08 -15.18
N PHE A 145 -1.05 -28.56 -16.27
CA PHE A 145 -1.61 -27.21 -16.35
C PHE A 145 -3.07 -27.29 -16.79
N GLU A 146 -3.96 -26.64 -16.04
CA GLU A 146 -5.39 -26.53 -16.34
C GLU A 146 -5.69 -25.10 -16.80
N TYR A 147 -6.27 -24.93 -17.99
CA TYR A 147 -6.69 -23.63 -18.48
C TYR A 147 -8.03 -23.22 -17.87
N LEU A 148 -8.08 -22.08 -17.17
CA LEU A 148 -9.25 -21.59 -16.46
C LEU A 148 -10.06 -20.54 -17.25
N GLY A 149 -9.66 -20.29 -18.50
CA GLY A 149 -10.29 -19.29 -19.38
C GLY A 149 -9.63 -17.91 -19.28
N ASP A 150 -10.14 -17.04 -20.14
CA ASP A 150 -9.80 -15.61 -20.16
C ASP A 150 -10.57 -14.90 -19.05
N ARG A 151 -9.83 -14.26 -18.13
CA ARG A 151 -10.42 -13.46 -17.05
C ARG A 151 -10.10 -11.99 -17.32
N ARG A 152 -11.08 -11.10 -17.08
CA ARG A 152 -10.85 -9.66 -16.94
C ARG A 152 -10.73 -9.31 -15.46
N PRO A 153 -9.52 -9.15 -14.91
CA PRO A 153 -9.38 -8.56 -13.60
C PRO A 153 -9.89 -7.11 -13.65
N ARG A 154 -10.55 -6.66 -12.58
CA ARG A 154 -10.98 -5.27 -12.44
C ARG A 154 -9.73 -4.36 -12.54
N ASN A 155 -9.76 -3.37 -13.43
CA ASN A 155 -8.68 -2.40 -13.73
C ASN A 155 -7.49 -2.92 -14.56
N LEU A 156 -7.61 -4.05 -15.27
CA LEU A 156 -6.69 -4.36 -16.36
C LEU A 156 -7.37 -4.08 -17.72
N PRO A 157 -6.62 -3.55 -18.71
CA PRO A 157 -7.17 -3.20 -20.03
C PRO A 157 -7.49 -4.43 -20.89
N GLU A 158 -6.91 -5.59 -20.60
CA GLU A 158 -6.96 -6.79 -21.45
C GLU A 158 -7.39 -8.04 -20.68
N ASP A 159 -7.96 -8.98 -21.44
CA ASP A 159 -8.32 -10.32 -20.96
C ASP A 159 -7.02 -11.10 -20.76
N VAL A 160 -6.82 -11.65 -19.56
CA VAL A 160 -5.64 -12.46 -19.26
C VAL A 160 -6.07 -13.92 -19.19
N ALA A 161 -5.48 -14.73 -20.06
CA ALA A 161 -5.55 -16.18 -20.00
C ALA A 161 -4.86 -16.69 -18.73
N VAL A 162 -5.62 -17.41 -17.89
CA VAL A 162 -5.15 -17.92 -16.59
C VAL A 162 -5.02 -19.43 -16.61
N TYR A 163 -3.92 -19.93 -16.07
CA TYR A 163 -3.65 -21.35 -15.92
C TYR A 163 -3.44 -21.73 -14.45
N ARG A 164 -3.94 -22.88 -14.05
CA ARG A 164 -3.70 -23.48 -12.73
C ARG A 164 -2.67 -24.59 -12.84
N ILE A 165 -1.78 -24.68 -11.86
CA ILE A 165 -0.85 -25.81 -11.73
C ILE A 165 -1.50 -26.94 -10.94
N SER A 166 -1.44 -28.16 -11.47
CA SER A 166 -1.94 -29.36 -10.80
C SER A 166 -0.94 -29.88 -9.76
N LEU A 167 -1.15 -29.50 -8.50
CA LEU A 167 -0.34 -29.91 -7.35
C LEU A 167 -0.82 -31.24 -6.75
N GLY A 168 -0.75 -32.34 -7.50
CA GLY A 168 -0.72 -33.72 -6.99
C GLY A 168 -1.80 -34.26 -6.02
N ALA A 169 -2.80 -33.51 -5.58
CA ALA A 169 -3.91 -34.03 -4.76
C ALA A 169 -4.99 -34.66 -5.67
N PRO A 170 -5.51 -35.86 -5.34
CA PRO A 170 -6.53 -36.51 -6.15
C PRO A 170 -7.85 -35.75 -6.03
N ARG A 171 -8.21 -34.97 -7.05
CA ARG A 171 -9.60 -34.52 -7.24
C ARG A 171 -10.36 -35.61 -8.01
N PRO A 172 -11.57 -36.01 -7.59
CA PRO A 172 -12.39 -36.92 -8.37
C PRO A 172 -12.65 -36.30 -9.74
N SER A 173 -12.37 -37.08 -10.78
CA SER A 173 -12.57 -36.71 -12.17
C SER A 173 -13.99 -36.19 -12.40
N ARG A 174 -14.13 -34.92 -12.78
CA ARG A 174 -15.31 -34.49 -13.53
C ARG A 174 -14.94 -34.38 -15.00
N ALA A 175 -15.71 -35.13 -15.77
CA ALA A 175 -15.55 -35.45 -17.17
C ALA A 175 -15.30 -34.22 -18.06
N SER A 176 -14.39 -34.44 -19.01
CA SER A 176 -14.33 -33.79 -20.31
C SER A 176 -15.72 -33.35 -20.80
N HIS A 177 -15.92 -32.04 -20.98
CA HIS A 177 -16.98 -31.52 -21.84
C HIS A 177 -16.33 -30.82 -23.04
N PRO A 178 -16.91 -31.00 -24.24
CA PRO A 178 -16.35 -30.53 -25.49
C PRO A 178 -16.44 -29.00 -25.57
N ARG A 179 -15.56 -28.44 -26.42
CA ARG A 179 -15.61 -27.04 -26.88
C ARG A 179 -17.05 -26.64 -27.20
N SER A 180 -17.57 -25.66 -26.45
CA SER A 180 -18.83 -24.98 -26.79
C SER A 180 -18.75 -23.51 -26.38
N SER A 181 -19.34 -22.70 -27.25
CA SER A 181 -19.40 -21.24 -27.32
C SER A 181 -19.71 -20.52 -26.00
N ALA A 182 -19.16 -19.31 -25.89
CA ALA A 182 -19.48 -18.27 -24.90
C ALA A 182 -20.86 -18.43 -24.26
N GLN A 183 -20.90 -18.90 -23.01
CA GLN A 183 -22.08 -18.79 -22.17
C GLN A 183 -22.02 -17.46 -21.42
N VAL A 184 -22.88 -16.55 -21.86
CA VAL A 184 -23.32 -15.38 -21.09
C VAL A 184 -24.04 -15.92 -19.85
N TRP A 185 -23.48 -15.63 -18.68
CA TRP A 185 -24.09 -15.94 -17.39
C TRP A 185 -25.41 -15.18 -17.29
N SER A 186 -26.52 -15.91 -17.26
CA SER A 186 -27.87 -15.37 -17.05
C SER A 186 -28.36 -15.86 -15.69
N ASP A 187 -27.80 -15.31 -14.62
CA ASP A 187 -28.47 -15.39 -13.31
C ASP A 187 -29.48 -14.24 -13.25
N PRO A 188 -30.70 -14.47 -12.72
CA PRO A 188 -31.58 -13.38 -12.34
C PRO A 188 -30.88 -12.57 -11.24
N ASP A 189 -30.72 -11.28 -11.50
CA ASP A 189 -30.07 -10.32 -10.60
C ASP A 189 -30.63 -10.46 -9.16
N PRO A 190 -29.80 -10.77 -8.15
CA PRO A 190 -30.25 -10.90 -6.76
C PRO A 190 -30.79 -9.58 -6.17
N PHE A 191 -30.75 -8.48 -6.93
CA PHE A 191 -31.35 -7.19 -6.60
C PHE A 191 -32.57 -6.82 -7.47
N ALA A 192 -33.16 -7.77 -8.22
CA ALA A 192 -34.35 -7.49 -9.05
C ALA A 192 -35.54 -6.92 -8.27
N ASP A 193 -35.65 -7.23 -6.96
CA ASP A 193 -36.69 -6.72 -6.06
C ASP A 193 -36.25 -5.49 -5.23
N ALA A 194 -35.08 -4.91 -5.50
CA ALA A 194 -34.67 -3.69 -4.82
C ALA A 194 -35.54 -2.51 -5.30
N PRO A 195 -36.10 -1.69 -4.40
CA PRO A 195 -36.95 -0.56 -4.81
C PRO A 195 -36.14 0.42 -5.65
N GLN A 196 -36.48 0.51 -6.94
CA GLN A 196 -35.90 1.49 -7.86
C GLN A 196 -36.35 2.88 -7.44
N ARG A 197 -35.41 3.70 -6.96
CA ARG A 197 -35.63 5.14 -6.83
C ARG A 197 -35.57 5.76 -8.21
N ASP A 198 -36.73 6.25 -8.65
CA ASP A 198 -36.90 7.06 -9.84
C ASP A 198 -36.18 8.39 -9.65
N TYR A 199 -35.12 8.61 -10.43
CA TYR A 199 -34.49 9.91 -10.56
C TYR A 199 -35.08 10.58 -11.79
N GLY A 200 -36.29 11.13 -11.62
CA GLY A 200 -36.86 12.07 -12.57
C GLY A 200 -35.93 13.28 -12.67
N LEU A 201 -35.35 13.49 -13.86
CA LEU A 201 -34.62 14.70 -14.20
C LEU A 201 -35.65 15.83 -14.31
N THR A 202 -35.90 16.56 -13.22
CA THR A 202 -36.59 17.85 -13.28
C THR A 202 -35.59 18.90 -13.71
N ASP A 203 -35.83 19.43 -14.90
CA ASP A 203 -35.14 20.52 -15.54
C ASP A 203 -35.60 21.84 -14.88
N ASP A 204 -35.08 22.12 -13.69
CA ASP A 204 -35.28 23.42 -13.03
C ASP A 204 -33.92 24.00 -12.66
N ALA A 205 -33.55 25.03 -13.41
CA ALA A 205 -32.40 25.86 -13.17
C ALA A 205 -32.64 26.75 -11.94
N GLU A 206 -31.90 26.50 -10.86
CA GLU A 206 -31.66 27.50 -9.81
C GLU A 206 -30.17 27.57 -9.45
N ASP A 207 -29.73 28.82 -9.27
CA ASP A 207 -28.39 29.37 -9.04
C ASP A 207 -27.64 28.72 -7.85
N PRO A 208 -26.30 28.72 -7.82
CA PRO A 208 -25.53 28.05 -6.78
C PRO A 208 -25.37 28.95 -5.54
N GLU A 209 -26.24 28.77 -4.54
CA GLU A 209 -25.95 29.27 -3.19
C GLU A 209 -25.21 28.22 -2.33
N GLU A 210 -24.15 28.71 -1.69
CA GLU A 210 -23.21 28.00 -0.84
C GLU A 210 -23.87 27.17 0.27
N VAL A 211 -23.59 25.87 0.32
CA VAL A 211 -23.99 25.01 1.45
C VAL A 211 -23.07 25.27 2.66
N PRO A 212 -23.58 25.75 3.80
CA PRO A 212 -22.74 26.02 4.96
C PRO A 212 -22.49 24.73 5.75
N LEU A 213 -21.21 24.35 5.86
CA LEU A 213 -20.70 23.32 6.77
C LEU A 213 -21.01 23.67 8.23
N ARG A 214 -22.16 23.22 8.74
CA ARG A 214 -22.66 23.52 10.10
C ARG A 214 -22.75 22.30 11.03
N GLY A 215 -21.95 21.26 10.75
CA GLY A 215 -21.98 19.97 11.48
C GLY A 215 -20.75 19.64 12.33
N LEU A 216 -19.61 20.32 12.14
CA LEU A 216 -18.33 19.93 12.76
C LEU A 216 -18.01 20.63 14.09
N ASP A 217 -18.81 21.60 14.51
CA ASP A 217 -18.59 22.37 15.74
C ASP A 217 -18.83 21.57 17.04
N ARG A 218 -19.39 20.35 16.96
CA ARG A 218 -19.69 19.52 18.14
C ARG A 218 -18.58 18.56 18.56
N LEU A 219 -17.56 18.33 17.71
CA LEU A 219 -16.51 17.32 17.99
C LEU A 219 -15.19 17.90 18.52
N VAL A 220 -14.97 19.22 18.43
CA VAL A 220 -13.71 19.84 18.87
C VAL A 220 -13.96 20.80 20.03
N GLY A 221 -14.16 20.21 21.22
CA GLY A 221 -14.41 20.89 22.49
C GLY A 221 -13.20 21.61 23.12
N ARG A 222 -12.42 22.37 22.34
CA ARG A 222 -11.48 23.37 22.89
C ARG A 222 -11.31 24.51 21.88
N ARG A 223 -11.75 25.72 22.26
CA ARG A 223 -11.57 26.94 21.44
C ARG A 223 -10.09 27.31 21.35
N LEU A 224 -9.36 26.71 20.41
CA LEU A 224 -8.04 27.20 20.01
C LEU A 224 -8.22 28.57 19.32
N PRO A 225 -7.46 29.62 19.70
CA PRO A 225 -7.55 30.96 19.12
C PRO A 225 -6.86 31.01 17.73
N LEU A 226 -7.40 30.24 16.78
CA LEU A 226 -6.86 30.10 15.43
C LEU A 226 -7.63 30.96 14.41
N SER A 227 -6.90 31.50 13.43
CA SER A 227 -7.49 32.23 12.30
C SER A 227 -8.38 31.31 11.43
N LYS A 228 -9.37 31.87 10.71
CA LYS A 228 -10.23 31.11 9.76
C LYS A 228 -9.41 30.25 8.78
N ARG A 229 -8.32 30.81 8.23
CA ARG A 229 -7.43 30.09 7.30
C ARG A 229 -6.54 29.02 7.97
N SER A 230 -6.34 29.10 9.29
CA SER A 230 -5.58 28.09 10.04
C SER A 230 -6.49 26.95 10.50
N LYS A 231 -7.78 27.23 10.76
CA LYS A 231 -8.79 26.19 11.01
C LYS A 231 -8.98 25.29 9.78
N THR A 232 -9.01 25.85 8.58
CA THR A 232 -9.07 25.05 7.34
C THR A 232 -7.81 24.18 7.19
N LEU A 233 -6.63 24.71 7.48
CA LEU A 233 -5.38 23.93 7.48
C LEU A 233 -5.37 22.81 8.52
N VAL A 234 -5.90 23.03 9.72
CA VAL A 234 -6.06 21.98 10.75
C VAL A 234 -7.04 20.90 10.27
N LEU A 235 -8.11 21.28 9.56
CA LEU A 235 -9.07 20.34 9.00
C LEU A 235 -8.45 19.51 7.88
N VAL A 236 -7.63 20.13 7.02
CA VAL A 236 -6.83 19.43 5.99
C VAL A 236 -5.81 18.49 6.65
N ALA A 237 -5.10 18.93 7.70
CA ALA A 237 -4.18 18.07 8.45
C ALA A 237 -4.89 16.89 9.12
N ALA A 238 -6.06 17.12 9.72
CA ALA A 238 -6.88 16.06 10.31
C ALA A 238 -7.38 15.07 9.24
N GLY A 239 -7.80 15.58 8.07
CA GLY A 239 -8.17 14.75 6.92
C GLY A 239 -6.98 13.91 6.41
N LEU A 240 -5.80 14.52 6.26
CA LEU A 240 -4.57 13.80 5.88
C LEU A 240 -4.18 12.75 6.91
N PHE A 241 -4.35 13.04 8.20
CA PHE A 241 -4.08 12.08 9.28
C PHE A 241 -5.09 10.92 9.30
N VAL A 242 -6.37 11.18 9.03
CA VAL A 242 -7.39 10.12 8.88
C VAL A 242 -7.10 9.27 7.64
N ILE A 243 -6.67 9.88 6.53
CA ILE A 243 -6.23 9.16 5.33
C ILE A 243 -5.00 8.31 5.66
N ASP A 244 -4.02 8.84 6.40
CA ASP A 244 -2.82 8.12 6.82
C ASP A 244 -3.19 6.89 7.69
N LEU A 245 -4.10 7.06 8.65
CA LEU A 245 -4.62 5.97 9.49
C LEU A 245 -5.42 4.92 8.69
N ALA A 246 -6.19 5.36 7.70
CA ALA A 246 -7.02 4.49 6.86
C ALA A 246 -6.22 3.79 5.74
N SER A 247 -5.07 4.35 5.33
CA SER A 247 -4.29 3.86 4.20
C SER A 247 -3.35 2.72 4.54
N GLY A 248 -3.02 2.50 5.82
CA GLY A 248 -2.20 1.35 6.28
C GLY A 248 -0.78 1.26 5.72
N ARG A 249 -0.32 2.24 4.94
CA ARG A 249 0.95 2.24 4.16
C ARG A 249 2.14 2.91 4.88
N GLY A 250 2.08 2.98 6.21
CA GLY A 250 3.03 3.78 6.99
C GLY A 250 2.78 5.29 6.88
N ILE A 251 3.43 6.05 7.77
CA ILE A 251 3.17 7.49 7.95
C ILE A 251 3.76 8.26 6.76
N TRP A 252 3.14 8.30 5.60
CA TRP A 252 3.61 9.13 4.46
C TRP A 252 3.23 10.61 4.68
N ALA A 253 2.16 10.87 5.43
CA ALA A 253 1.65 12.23 5.64
C ALA A 253 2.54 13.12 6.53
N HIS A 254 3.59 12.58 7.17
CA HIS A 254 4.44 13.38 8.07
C HIS A 254 5.08 14.60 7.39
N TRP A 255 5.46 14.49 6.10
CA TRP A 255 6.00 15.62 5.34
C TRP A 255 4.97 16.73 5.10
N PRO A 256 3.77 16.46 4.51
CA PRO A 256 2.68 17.43 4.45
C PRO A 256 2.26 18.00 5.81
N LEU A 257 2.18 17.15 6.84
CA LEU A 257 1.77 17.55 8.19
C LEU A 257 2.80 18.49 8.83
N LEU A 258 4.10 18.24 8.64
CA LEU A 258 5.17 19.13 9.10
C LEU A 258 5.09 20.51 8.44
N VAL A 259 4.82 20.56 7.13
CA VAL A 259 4.66 21.82 6.40
C VAL A 259 3.43 22.58 6.89
N ILE A 260 2.30 21.89 7.07
CA ILE A 260 1.07 22.51 7.60
C ILE A 260 1.30 23.02 9.04
N ALA A 261 1.98 22.25 9.88
CA ALA A 261 2.34 22.65 11.23
C ALA A 261 3.26 23.89 11.23
N MET A 262 4.24 23.96 10.32
CA MET A 262 5.10 25.14 10.17
C MET A 262 4.28 26.37 9.73
N VAL A 263 3.37 26.23 8.76
CA VAL A 263 2.53 27.34 8.29
C VAL A 263 1.61 27.86 9.40
N ILE A 264 1.01 26.96 10.19
CA ILE A 264 0.19 27.33 11.35
C ILE A 264 1.05 28.03 12.41
N GLY A 265 2.24 27.50 12.72
CA GLY A 265 3.17 28.09 13.68
C GLY A 265 3.69 29.48 13.26
N LEU A 266 3.95 29.71 11.98
CA LEU A 266 4.38 31.02 11.47
C LEU A 266 3.25 32.06 11.49
N ARG A 267 2.00 31.61 11.29
CA ARG A 267 0.83 32.49 11.16
C ARG A 267 0.18 32.82 12.49
N ASP A 268 -0.03 31.81 13.33
CA ASP A 268 -0.75 31.91 14.60
C ASP A 268 0.10 31.49 15.80
N GLY A 269 1.39 31.17 15.64
CA GLY A 269 2.30 30.82 16.75
C GLY A 269 2.28 31.83 17.91
N PRO A 270 2.34 33.15 17.66
CA PRO A 270 2.21 34.15 18.71
C PRO A 270 0.84 34.15 19.43
N ARG A 271 -0.23 33.73 18.74
CA ARG A 271 -1.59 33.62 19.29
C ARG A 271 -1.78 32.33 20.08
N LEU A 272 -1.11 31.25 19.67
CA LEU A 272 -1.15 29.94 20.33
C LEU A 272 -0.33 29.93 21.62
N LEU A 273 0.85 30.55 21.63
CA LEU A 273 1.72 30.64 22.81
C LEU A 273 1.41 31.85 23.71
N GLY A 274 0.55 32.77 23.26
CA GLY A 274 0.21 34.01 23.99
C GLY A 274 1.39 34.96 24.19
N ARG A 275 2.50 34.74 23.48
CA ARG A 275 3.75 35.50 23.54
C ARG A 275 4.35 35.59 22.15
N THR A 276 4.93 36.73 21.81
CA THR A 276 5.61 36.98 20.52
C THR A 276 7.07 36.51 20.53
N GLU A 277 7.65 36.36 21.72
CA GLU A 277 9.05 35.99 21.93
C GLU A 277 9.19 34.92 23.02
N PHE A 278 10.16 34.03 22.82
CA PHE A 278 10.55 33.01 23.78
C PHE A 278 12.05 33.17 24.06
N ARG A 279 12.39 33.55 25.31
CA ARG A 279 13.79 33.72 25.74
C ARG A 279 14.60 34.73 24.90
N GLY A 280 13.94 35.76 24.36
CA GLY A 280 14.53 36.80 23.50
C GLY A 280 14.63 36.43 22.02
N ILE A 281 14.10 35.28 21.60
CA ILE A 281 14.04 34.86 20.20
C ILE A 281 12.59 34.99 19.70
N PRO A 282 12.35 35.61 18.53
CA PRO A 282 11.03 35.64 17.89
C PRO A 282 10.44 34.25 17.75
N VAL A 283 9.19 34.05 18.17
CA VAL A 283 8.51 32.74 18.11
C VAL A 283 8.52 32.14 16.70
N LYS A 284 8.47 32.97 15.66
CA LYS A 284 8.60 32.52 14.26
C LYS A 284 9.94 31.83 13.97
N LEU A 285 11.04 32.33 14.52
CA LEU A 285 12.36 31.71 14.38
C LEU A 285 12.44 30.39 15.16
N CYS A 286 11.81 30.31 16.33
CA CYS A 286 11.70 29.05 17.07
C CYS A 286 10.89 27.99 16.28
N VAL A 287 9.80 28.40 15.61
CA VAL A 287 9.00 27.50 14.75
C VAL A 287 9.82 26.99 13.57
N ILE A 288 10.59 27.86 12.90
CA ILE A 288 11.47 27.46 11.79
C ILE A 288 12.57 26.52 12.29
N ALA A 289 13.21 26.82 13.42
CA ALA A 289 14.24 25.97 14.02
C ALA A 289 13.68 24.60 14.41
N ALA A 290 12.49 24.54 15.00
CA ALA A 290 11.81 23.29 15.34
C ALA A 290 11.44 22.48 14.09
N PHE A 291 10.96 23.13 13.03
CA PHE A 291 10.73 22.48 11.74
C PHE A 291 12.01 21.89 11.18
N LEU A 292 13.11 22.65 11.10
CA LEU A 292 14.40 22.16 10.60
C LEU A 292 14.97 21.02 11.44
N LEU A 293 14.80 21.04 12.76
CA LEU A 293 15.16 19.92 13.63
C LEU A 293 14.35 18.66 13.33
N LEU A 294 13.03 18.81 13.12
CA LEU A 294 12.17 17.68 12.78
C LEU A 294 12.49 17.12 11.39
N VAL A 295 12.71 17.97 10.38
CA VAL A 295 13.19 17.52 9.05
C VAL A 295 14.47 16.72 9.20
N ASN A 296 15.45 17.23 9.97
CA ASN A 296 16.72 16.55 10.17
C ASN A 296 16.60 15.25 10.99
N LEU A 297 15.62 15.15 11.89
CA LEU A 297 15.32 13.92 12.65
C LEU A 297 14.72 12.85 11.75
N PHE A 298 13.76 13.23 10.88
CA PHE A 298 13.13 12.31 9.93
C PHE A 298 14.04 11.96 8.74
N SER A 299 14.98 12.83 8.38
CA SER A 299 15.92 12.62 7.27
C SER A 299 17.32 12.17 7.73
N TRP A 300 17.45 11.56 8.90
CA TRP A 300 18.76 11.31 9.51
C TRP A 300 19.64 10.36 8.67
N GLN A 301 20.83 10.84 8.28
CA GLN A 301 21.85 10.08 7.53
C GLN A 301 23.24 10.13 8.19
N GLY A 302 23.31 10.39 9.50
CA GLY A 302 24.57 10.44 10.26
C GLY A 302 25.27 11.81 10.33
N VAL A 303 24.73 12.86 9.69
CA VAL A 303 25.24 14.23 9.77
C VAL A 303 24.10 15.21 10.06
N MET A 304 24.24 16.01 11.12
CA MET A 304 23.28 17.07 11.48
C MET A 304 23.49 18.33 10.64
N TRP A 305 22.95 18.35 9.42
CA TRP A 305 23.06 19.51 8.53
C TRP A 305 22.24 20.72 9.04
N SER A 306 21.20 20.50 9.85
CA SER A 306 20.36 21.57 10.42
C SER A 306 21.08 22.47 11.43
N LEU A 307 22.25 22.08 11.95
CA LEU A 307 23.03 22.89 12.88
C LEU A 307 23.51 24.21 12.26
N TRP A 308 23.87 24.21 10.98
CA TRP A 308 24.39 25.40 10.30
C TRP A 308 23.32 26.48 10.10
N PRO A 309 22.12 26.19 9.55
CA PRO A 309 21.06 27.19 9.43
C PRO A 309 20.53 27.68 10.78
N ILE A 310 20.41 26.78 11.78
CA ILE A 310 19.94 27.15 13.12
C ILE A 310 20.95 28.06 13.82
N GLY A 311 22.25 27.70 13.74
CA GLY A 311 23.33 28.54 14.26
C GLY A 311 23.38 29.91 13.59
N GLY A 312 23.20 29.97 12.27
CA GLY A 312 23.13 31.22 11.51
C GLY A 312 21.96 32.12 11.93
N MET A 313 20.76 31.56 12.12
CA MET A 313 19.59 32.31 12.60
C MET A 313 19.77 32.81 14.04
N ALA A 314 20.35 31.99 14.91
CA ALA A 314 20.66 32.40 16.28
C ALA A 314 21.68 33.56 16.31
N ALA A 315 22.76 33.44 15.54
CA ALA A 315 23.77 34.49 15.41
C ALA A 315 23.18 35.79 14.83
N TYR A 316 22.35 35.70 13.80
CA TYR A 316 21.63 36.84 13.22
C TYR A 316 20.72 37.52 14.25
N SER A 317 19.97 36.74 15.05
CA SER A 317 19.10 37.29 16.09
C SER A 317 19.88 38.06 17.17
N LEU A 318 21.07 37.56 17.54
CA LEU A 318 21.95 38.20 18.51
C LEU A 318 22.62 39.46 17.94
N LEU A 319 23.04 39.45 16.68
CA LEU A 319 23.60 40.63 16.00
C LEU A 319 22.55 41.73 15.87
N LYS A 320 21.35 41.40 15.41
CA LYS A 320 20.25 42.36 15.28
C LYS A 320 19.89 43.00 16.62
N ARG A 321 19.89 42.21 17.70
CA ARG A 321 19.65 42.72 19.05
C ARG A 321 20.74 43.69 19.52
N ARG A 322 22.02 43.37 19.28
CA ARG A 322 23.14 44.27 19.59
C ARG A 322 23.10 45.60 18.83
N TRP A 323 22.61 45.59 17.59
CA TRP A 323 22.49 46.79 16.78
C TRP A 323 21.32 47.67 17.22
N SER A 324 20.22 47.06 17.66
CA SER A 324 19.06 47.77 18.24
C SER A 324 19.32 48.35 19.64
N GLU A 325 20.32 47.87 20.37
CA GLU A 325 20.72 48.41 21.68
C GLU A 325 21.79 49.52 21.56
N ALA A 326 22.31 49.76 20.35
CA ALA A 326 23.35 50.75 20.06
C ALA A 326 22.81 52.04 19.39
N GLU A 327 21.50 52.10 19.13
CA GLU A 327 20.74 53.25 18.61
C GLU A 327 19.85 53.82 19.72
#